data_AF-A0A9D2HUY7-F1
#
_entry.id   AF-A0A9D2HUY7-F1
#
_cell.length_a   1.000
_cell.length_b   1.000
_cell.length_c   1.000
_cell.angle_alpha   90.00
_cell.angle_beta   90.00
_cell.angle_gamma   90.00
#
_symmetry.space_group_name_H-M   'P 1'
#
loop_
_entity.id
_entity.type
_entity.pdbx_description
1 polymer ?
#
loop_
_entity_poly.entity_id
_entity_poly.type
_entity_poly.pdbx_seq_one_letter_code
_entity_poly.pdbx_strand_id
1 'polypeptide(L)' 'MKETMQTEERKTPLTKEEIWRRMKEHKRKKEELLAQIQQEMRARIKERTGEDVTSFEVW' A
#
# COMPACT_ATOMS: atom_id res chain seq x y z
N MET A 1 -14.75 -2.69 -40.47
CA MET A 1 -14.78 -1.80 -39.29
C MET A 1 -13.83 -2.36 -38.24
N LYS A 2 -12.56 -1.95 -38.29
CA LYS A 2 -11.51 -2.25 -37.30
C LYS A 2 -11.06 -0.91 -36.72
N GLU A 3 -11.98 -0.22 -36.06
CA GLU A 3 -11.68 1.00 -35.31
C GLU A 3 -11.72 0.67 -33.81
N THR A 4 -10.76 -0.14 -33.37
CA THR A 4 -10.43 -0.27 -31.94
C THR A 4 -8.92 -0.20 -31.72
N MET A 5 -8.18 0.34 -32.69
CA MET A 5 -6.70 0.46 -32.65
C MET A 5 -6.21 1.89 -32.37
N GLN A 6 -7.01 2.75 -31.74
CA GLN A 6 -6.56 4.08 -31.32
C GLN A 6 -6.99 4.38 -29.89
N THR A 7 -6.56 3.56 -28.94
CA THR A 7 -6.41 4.01 -27.55
C THR A 7 -5.28 3.28 -26.85
N GLU A 8 -4.20 2.98 -27.57
CA GLU A 8 -2.92 2.85 -26.89
C GLU A 8 -2.41 4.27 -26.68
N GLU A 9 -2.87 4.91 -25.61
CA GLU A 9 -2.15 6.03 -25.01
C GLU A 9 -0.68 5.60 -24.95
N ARG A 10 0.16 6.17 -25.81
CA ARG A 10 1.61 6.01 -25.73
C ARG A 10 2.01 6.60 -24.39
N LYS A 11 1.99 5.78 -23.34
CA LYS A 11 2.48 6.14 -22.02
C LYS A 11 3.93 6.52 -22.22
N THR A 12 4.22 7.81 -22.14
CA THR A 12 5.58 8.32 -22.15
C THR A 12 6.36 7.52 -21.11
N PRO A 13 7.51 6.91 -21.47
CA PRO A 13 8.29 6.15 -20.50
C PRO A 13 8.59 7.05 -19.30
N LEU A 14 8.25 6.55 -18.10
CA LEU A 14 8.45 7.30 -16.87
C LEU A 14 9.93 7.60 -16.70
N THR A 15 10.26 8.84 -16.32
CA THR A 15 11.63 9.19 -16.00
C THR A 15 12.09 8.42 -14.76
N LYS A 16 13.40 8.26 -14.61
CA LYS A 16 13.98 7.60 -13.44
C LYS A 16 13.51 8.28 -12.14
N GLU A 17 13.52 9.61 -12.13
CA GLU A 17 13.09 10.45 -11.01
C GLU A 17 11.62 10.18 -10.65
N GLU A 18 10.76 10.03 -11.66
CA GLU A 18 9.34 9.74 -11.47
C GLU A 18 9.11 8.35 -10.90
N ILE A 19 9.87 7.35 -11.36
CA ILE A 19 9.83 5.98 -10.81
C ILE A 19 10.25 6.01 -9.33
N TRP A 20 11.34 6.70 -9.00
CA TRP A 20 11.80 6.84 -7.61
C TRP A 20 10.79 7.54 -6.72
N ARG A 21 10.15 8.60 -7.23
CA ARG A 21 9.08 9.32 -6.50
C ARG A 21 7.92 8.38 -6.18
N ARG A 22 7.42 7.65 -7.17
CA ARG A 22 6.34 6.67 -6.98
C ARG A 22 6.73 5.57 -6.02
N MET A 23 7.93 5.01 -6.15
CA MET A 23 8.42 3.97 -5.23
C MET A 23 8.46 4.45 -3.78
N LYS A 24 8.94 5.67 -3.53
CA LYS A 24 8.92 6.28 -2.19
C LYS A 24 7.50 6.46 -1.67
N GLU A 25 6.58 6.93 -2.52
CA GLU A 25 5.18 7.10 -2.14
C GLU A 25 4.49 5.77 -1.83
N HIS A 26 4.71 4.74 -2.66
CA HIS A 26 4.20 3.39 -2.42
C HIS A 26 4.77 2.80 -1.13
N LYS A 27 6.06 2.98 -0.87
CA LYS A 27 6.69 2.55 0.39
C LYS A 27 6.03 3.22 1.59
N ARG A 28 5.85 4.55 1.55
CA ARG A 28 5.17 5.30 2.60
C ARG A 28 3.74 4.80 2.85
N LYS A 29 2.95 4.63 1.77
CA LYS A 29 1.58 4.11 1.86
C LYS A 29 1.53 2.70 2.47
N LYS A 30 2.50 1.83 2.13
CA LYS A 30 2.61 0.50 2.72
C LYS A 30 2.91 0.57 4.22
N GLU A 31 3.85 1.42 4.63
CA GLU A 31 4.20 1.61 6.05
C GLU A 31 3.01 2.16 6.85
N GLU A 32 2.27 3.14 6.29
CA GLU A 32 1.06 3.69 6.91
C GLU A 32 -0.05 2.63 7.06
N LEU A 33 -0.28 1.83 6.02
CA LEU A 33 -1.27 0.75 6.07
C LEU A 33 -0.90 -0.31 7.10
N LEU A 34 0.37 -0.71 7.16
CA LEU A 34 0.84 -1.67 8.16
C LEU A 34 0.64 -1.14 9.59
N ALA A 35 0.92 0.14 9.83
CA ALA A 35 0.68 0.76 11.14
C ALA A 35 -0.81 0.76 11.51
N GLN A 36 -1.70 1.05 10.55
CA GLN A 36 -3.16 1.01 10.77
C GLN A 36 -3.65 -0.40 11.09
N ILE A 37 -3.23 -1.40 10.31
CA ILE A 37 -3.54 -2.80 10.55
C ILE A 37 -3.05 -3.21 11.94
N GLN A 38 -1.83 -2.80 12.30
CA GLN A 38 -1.28 -3.12 13.61
C GLN A 38 -2.12 -2.52 14.75
N GLN A 39 -2.51 -1.26 14.63
CA GLN A 39 -3.35 -0.62 15.63
C GLN A 39 -4.72 -1.30 15.76
N GLU A 40 -5.36 -1.63 14.64
CA GLU A 40 -6.68 -2.25 14.63
C GLU A 40 -6.65 -3.67 15.21
N MET A 41 -5.62 -4.46 14.88
CA MET A 41 -5.43 -5.80 15.45
C MET A 41 -5.17 -5.74 16.96
N ARG A 42 -4.36 -4.80 17.46
CA ARG A 42 -4.17 -4.61 18.91
C ARG A 42 -5.48 -4.33 19.62
N ALA A 43 -6.29 -3.43 19.06
CA ALA A 43 -7.59 -3.08 19.63
C ALA A 43 -8.54 -4.28 19.68
N ARG A 44 -8.63 -5.05 18.59
CA ARG A 44 -9.49 -6.25 18.51
C ARG A 44 -9.03 -7.37 19.43
N ILE A 45 -7.72 -7.57 19.59
CA ILE A 45 -7.20 -8.59 20.52
C ILE A 45 -7.52 -8.19 21.96
N LYS A 46 -7.28 -6.92 22.31
CA LYS A 46 -7.61 -6.38 23.64
C LYS A 46 -9.09 -6.50 23.96
N GLU A 47 -9.97 -6.22 23.00
CA GLU A 47 -11.42 -6.39 23.15
C GLU A 47 -11.80 -7.85 23.43
N ARG A 48 -11.17 -8.80 22.74
CA ARG A 48 -11.52 -10.24 22.84
C ARG A 48 -10.91 -10.94 24.04
N THR A 49 -9.69 -10.59 24.41
CA THR A 49 -8.87 -11.32 25.39
C THR A 49 -8.66 -10.55 26.69
N GLY A 50 -8.88 -9.23 26.69
CA GLY A 50 -8.51 -8.34 27.79
C GLY A 50 -7.02 -8.03 27.87
N GLU A 51 -6.19 -8.67 27.04
CA GLU A 51 -4.74 -8.52 27.06
C GLU A 51 -4.25 -7.47 26.06
N ASP A 52 -3.24 -6.67 26.47
CA ASP A 52 -2.60 -5.68 25.60
C ASP A 52 -1.38 -6.30 24.93
N VAL A 53 -1.54 -6.68 23.66
CA VAL A 53 -0.46 -7.33 22.89
C VAL A 53 0.46 -6.27 22.30
N THR A 54 1.73 -6.30 22.71
CA THR A 54 2.76 -5.32 22.34
C THR A 54 3.39 -5.59 20.97
N SER A 55 3.29 -6.81 20.44
CA SER A 55 3.85 -7.17 19.12
C SER A 55 3.14 -8.37 18.49
N PHE A 56 2.99 -8.34 17.16
CA PHE A 56 2.69 -9.50 16.33
C PHE A 56 3.37 -9.30 14.98
N GLU A 57 3.77 -10.39 14.35
CA GLU A 57 4.41 -10.35 13.04
C GLU A 57 3.35 -10.20 11.94
N VAL A 58 3.45 -9.13 11.16
CA VAL A 58 2.68 -8.93 9.94
C VAL A 58 3.67 -9.07 8.78
N TRP A 59 3.76 -10.27 8.22
CA TRP A 59 4.62 -10.60 7.07
C TRP A 59 3.95 -10.23 5.74
#